data_AF-A0AAU9S4Q8-F1
#
_entry.id   AF-A0AAU9S4Q8-F1
#
_cell.length_a   1.000
_cell.length_b   1.000
_cell.length_c   1.000
_cell.angle_alpha   90.00
_cell.angle_beta   90.00
_cell.angle_gamma   90.00
#
_symmetry.space_group_name_H-M   'P 1'
#
loop_
_entity.id
_entity.type
_entity.pdbx_description
1 polymer ?
#
loop_
_entity_poly.entity_id
_entity_poly.type
_entity_poly.pdbx_seq_one_letter_code
_entity_poly.pdbx_strand_id
1 'polypeptide(L)' 'MNITKAYVIFFLVMILTKSLSNSNVLASSVVESAKKNMCYVPCTHRYSDWECFHDCFLKDYNDGRCVAGRCCCIS' A
#
# COMPACT_ATOMS: atom_id res chain seq x y z
N MET A 1 -14.58 -28.23 -21.11
CA MET A 1 -13.37 -28.27 -20.24
C MET A 1 -12.21 -27.53 -20.92
N ASN A 2 -12.42 -26.26 -21.27
CA ASN A 2 -11.43 -25.42 -21.98
C ASN A 2 -11.39 -24.01 -21.36
N ILE A 3 -12.57 -23.48 -21.01
CA ILE A 3 -12.75 -22.26 -20.22
C ILE A 3 -12.07 -22.38 -18.84
N THR A 4 -12.25 -23.50 -18.13
CA THR A 4 -11.63 -23.73 -16.82
C THR A 4 -10.09 -23.76 -16.91
N LYS A 5 -9.55 -24.30 -18.01
CA LYS A 5 -8.12 -24.38 -18.25
C LYS A 5 -7.52 -23.00 -18.56
N ALA A 6 -8.22 -22.18 -19.35
CA ALA A 6 -7.82 -20.79 -19.62
C ALA A 6 -7.80 -19.93 -18.34
N TYR A 7 -8.80 -20.11 -17.46
CA TYR A 7 -8.88 -19.39 -16.19
C TYR A 7 -7.71 -19.74 -15.28
N VAL A 8 -7.40 -21.03 -15.09
CA VAL A 8 -6.26 -21.48 -14.27
C VAL A 8 -4.93 -20.94 -14.79
N ILE A 9 -4.74 -20.93 -16.12
CA ILE A 9 -3.54 -20.36 -16.74
C ILE A 9 -3.44 -18.85 -16.46
N PHE A 10 -4.54 -18.11 -16.58
CA PHE A 10 -4.57 -16.68 -16.29
C PHE A 10 -4.20 -16.37 -14.83
N PHE A 11 -4.72 -17.18 -13.88
CA PHE A 11 -4.40 -17.05 -12.46
C PHE A 11 -2.93 -17.32 -12.18
N LEU A 12 -2.35 -18.37 -12.78
CA LEU A 12 -0.94 -18.69 -12.62
C LEU A 12 -0.02 -17.57 -13.16
N VAL A 13 -0.35 -17.01 -14.33
CA VAL A 13 0.40 -15.89 -14.91
C VAL A 13 0.34 -14.63 -14.04
N MET A 14 -0.83 -14.34 -13.45
CA MET A 14 -0.99 -13.25 -12.47
C MET A 14 -0.08 -13.45 -11.24
N ILE A 15 0.02 -14.66 -10.68
CA ILE A 15 0.86 -14.93 -9.50
C ILE A 15 2.36 -14.85 -9.87
N LEU A 16 2.75 -15.42 -11.01
CA LEU A 16 4.14 -15.40 -11.49
C LEU A 16 4.66 -13.99 -11.78
N THR A 17 3.84 -13.10 -12.33
CA THR A 17 4.21 -11.70 -12.59
C THR A 17 4.39 -10.89 -11.30
N LYS A 18 3.65 -11.20 -10.24
CA LYS A 18 3.87 -10.61 -8.91
C LYS A 18 5.16 -11.11 -8.25
N SER A 19 5.54 -12.37 -8.49
CA SER A 19 6.77 -12.97 -7.96
C SER A 19 8.04 -12.47 -8.67
N LEU A 20 7.99 -12.28 -10.00
CA LEU A 20 9.16 -11.84 -10.78
C LEU A 20 9.58 -10.37 -10.53
N SER A 21 8.70 -9.55 -9.93
CA SER A 21 8.97 -8.13 -9.65
C SER A 21 9.67 -7.89 -8.30
N ASN A 22 10.10 -8.94 -7.61
CA ASN A 22 10.62 -8.82 -6.24
C ASN A 22 12.02 -9.41 -6.08
N SER A 23 12.97 -8.89 -6.85
CA SER A 23 14.41 -9.12 -6.65
C SER A 23 15.14 -7.78 -6.63
N ASN A 24 15.05 -7.07 -5.51
CA ASN A 24 16.09 -6.14 -5.08
C ASN A 24 16.18 -6.17 -3.56
N VAL A 25 17.10 -7.00 -3.08
CA VAL A 25 17.67 -6.93 -1.75
C VAL A 25 18.50 -5.64 -1.72
N LEU A 26 17.91 -4.55 -1.25
CA LEU A 26 18.66 -3.32 -0.99
C LEU A 26 18.23 -2.79 0.38
N ALA A 27 19.02 -3.19 1.38
CA ALA A 27 19.15 -2.52 2.65
C ALA A 27 19.68 -1.09 2.42
N SER A 28 18.82 -0.20 1.94
CA SER A 28 19.02 1.27 1.90
C SER A 28 17.74 1.93 1.39
N SER A 29 16.65 1.94 2.16
CA SER A 29 15.43 2.67 1.76
C SER A 29 14.66 3.33 2.91
N VAL A 30 15.19 3.27 4.14
CA VAL A 30 14.61 3.97 5.30
C VAL A 30 14.58 5.49 5.10
N VAL A 31 15.43 6.03 4.21
CA VAL A 31 15.53 7.49 4.00
C VAL A 31 14.75 7.98 2.77
N GLU A 32 14.43 7.12 1.80
CA GLU A 32 13.79 7.53 0.53
C GLU A 32 12.28 7.21 0.47
N SER A 33 11.80 6.29 1.32
CA SER A 33 10.36 5.97 1.50
C SER A 33 9.56 7.10 2.16
N ALA A 34 10.22 8.01 2.89
CA ALA A 34 9.58 9.08 3.65
C ALA A 34 8.83 10.12 2.79
N LYS A 35 9.05 10.15 1.47
CA LYS A 35 8.30 11.01 0.54
C LYS A 35 7.07 10.35 -0.10
N LYS A 36 6.96 9.01 -0.08
CA LYS A 36 5.90 8.32 -0.84
C LYS A 36 4.70 7.92 0.00
N ASN A 37 4.91 7.58 1.28
CA ASN A 37 3.83 7.37 2.25
C ASN A 37 4.24 7.98 3.60
N MET A 38 3.78 9.19 3.91
CA MET A 38 4.12 9.84 5.18
C MET A 38 3.23 9.27 6.29
N CYS A 39 3.80 8.44 7.16
CA CYS A 39 3.11 7.90 8.32
C CYS A 39 3.58 8.60 9.60
N TYR A 40 2.72 9.35 10.30
CA TYR A 40 3.17 10.25 11.37
C TYR A 40 2.33 10.24 12.64
N VAL A 41 1.01 10.01 12.58
CA VAL A 41 0.12 10.00 13.76
C VAL A 41 -0.30 8.57 14.12
N PRO A 42 -0.25 8.15 15.40
CA PRO A 42 -0.85 6.88 15.81
C PRO A 42 -2.37 6.91 15.67
N CYS A 43 -2.93 5.89 15.06
CA CYS A 43 -4.38 5.74 15.02
C CYS A 43 -4.89 5.21 16.34
N THR A 44 -6.12 5.59 16.69
CA THR A 44 -6.84 5.06 17.85
C THR A 44 -8.24 4.65 17.41
N HIS A 45 -9.01 4.06 18.32
CA HIS A 45 -10.41 3.71 18.02
C HIS A 45 -11.30 4.95 17.72
N ARG A 46 -10.83 6.15 18.10
CA ARG A 46 -11.46 7.45 17.81
C ARG A 46 -10.74 8.25 16.71
N TYR A 47 -9.58 7.78 16.25
CA TYR A 47 -8.78 8.40 15.21
C TYR A 47 -8.43 7.31 14.20
N SER A 48 -9.34 7.13 13.25
CA SER A 48 -9.40 6.02 12.33
C SER A 48 -9.03 6.45 10.91
N ASP A 49 -9.46 5.69 9.91
CA ASP A 49 -9.17 5.99 8.51
C ASP A 49 -9.75 7.34 8.07
N TRP A 50 -10.91 7.74 8.60
CA TRP A 50 -11.58 8.97 8.17
C TRP A 50 -10.86 10.23 8.64
N GLU A 51 -10.46 10.26 9.92
CA GLU A 51 -9.65 11.34 10.48
C GLU A 51 -8.27 11.39 9.81
N CYS A 52 -7.68 10.21 9.56
CA CYS A 52 -6.43 10.11 8.83
C CYS A 52 -6.53 10.67 7.40
N PHE A 53 -7.58 10.30 6.66
CA PHE A 53 -7.86 10.81 5.33
C PHE A 53 -8.01 12.34 5.34
N HIS A 54 -8.79 12.88 6.27
CA HIS A 54 -9.01 14.32 6.39
C HIS A 54 -7.68 15.07 6.62
N ASP A 55 -6.86 14.61 7.55
CA ASP A 55 -5.56 15.22 7.85
C ASP A 55 -4.58 15.10 6.68
N CYS A 56 -4.62 13.99 5.94
CA CYS A 56 -3.83 13.80 4.72
C CYS A 56 -4.29 14.73 3.59
N PHE A 57 -5.60 14.90 3.42
CA PHE A 57 -6.17 15.80 2.44
C PHE A 57 -5.80 17.26 2.71
N LEU A 58 -5.80 17.68 3.99
CA LEU A 58 -5.32 19.02 4.40
C LEU A 58 -3.82 19.25 4.14
N LYS A 59 -3.07 18.20 3.85
CA LYS A 59 -1.64 18.22 3.53
C LYS A 59 -1.36 17.95 2.04
N ASP A 60 -2.37 18.10 1.19
CA ASP A 60 -2.30 17.88 -0.27
C ASP A 60 -2.01 16.44 -0.70
N TYR A 61 -2.39 15.45 0.13
CA TYR A 61 -2.39 14.04 -0.26
C TYR A 61 -3.76 13.60 -0.79
N ASN A 62 -3.75 12.64 -1.71
CA ASN A 62 -4.97 12.14 -2.35
C ASN A 62 -5.76 11.17 -1.47
N ASP A 63 -5.09 10.48 -0.54
CA ASP A 63 -5.70 9.52 0.36
C ASP A 63 -4.93 9.42 1.69
N GLY A 64 -5.55 8.82 2.69
CA GLY A 64 -4.97 8.60 4.00
C GLY A 64 -5.70 7.48 4.74
N ARG A 65 -4.95 6.52 5.27
CA ARG A 65 -5.53 5.39 6.01
C ARG A 65 -4.66 4.95 7.16
N CYS A 66 -5.29 4.30 8.13
CA CYS A 66 -4.57 3.64 9.20
C CYS A 66 -3.93 2.34 8.71
N VAL A 67 -2.60 2.29 8.82
CA VAL A 67 -1.79 1.12 8.49
C VAL A 67 -0.94 0.78 9.71
N ALA A 68 -1.12 -0.43 10.23
CA ALA A 68 -0.38 -0.93 11.40
C ALA A 68 -0.42 0.03 12.62
N GLY A 69 -1.58 0.66 12.87
CA GLY A 69 -1.77 1.58 13.99
C GLY A 69 -1.16 2.97 13.77
N ARG A 70 -0.74 3.31 12.54
CA ARG A 70 -0.31 4.65 12.17
C ARG A 70 -1.05 5.16 10.94
N CYS A 71 -1.44 6.42 10.99
CA CYS A 71 -2.04 7.14 9.88
C CYS A 71 -0.96 7.38 8.83
N CYS A 72 -1.19 6.89 7.62
CA CYS A 72 -0.30 6.98 6.48
C CYS A 72 -1.01 7.70 5.33
N CYS A 73 -0.43 8.81 4.88
CA CYS A 73 -0.91 9.52 3.69
C CYS A 73 -0.35 8.94 2.41
N ILE A 74 -1.17 8.90 1.38
CA ILE A 74 -0.85 8.37 0.06
C ILE A 74 -1.06 9.50 -0.95
N SER A 75 0.00 9.84 -1.68
CA SER A 75 -0.03 10.84 -2.76
C SER A 75 -0.53 10.24 -4.06
#